data_AF-A0ABD2QBG3-F1
#
_entry.id   AF-A0ABD2QBG3-F1
#
_cell.length_a   1.000
_cell.length_b   1.000
_cell.length_c   1.000
_cell.angle_alpha   90.00
_cell.angle_beta   90.00
_cell.angle_gamma   90.00
#
_symmetry.space_group_name_H-M   'P 1'
#
loop_
_entity.id
_entity.type
_entity.pdbx_description
1 polymer ?
#
loop_
_entity_poly.entity_id
_entity_poly.type
_entity_poly.pdbx_seq_one_letter_code
_entity_poly.pdbx_strand_id
1 'polypeptide(L)'
;MELHRWHATWSIDHWNTELAVPFSYWLMHNLPISGWQKMMLLSYDNLVERFLQILSILRSSSMVVCRSCNNLVTAMSEVICLAREGGIGTYVNPAGAMHEVITVASASVKTVGNPSTDFSWFPDYAWTCCYCNHCHNFMGWKFTSTKPDMVPQIFWGLRRESLRTGCHFDLNLQHLDSDSSFSDGVQISQIDGEISSAIFLEESDDQF
;
A
#
# COMPACT_ATOMS: atom_id res chain seq x y z
N MET A 1 2.33 -17.71 -15.33
CA MET A 1 2.84 -17.79 -13.94
C MET A 1 2.41 -16.51 -13.23
N GLU A 2 1.45 -16.57 -12.29
CA GLU A 2 0.79 -15.37 -11.72
C GLU A 2 1.79 -14.38 -11.08
N LEU A 3 2.86 -14.89 -10.47
CA LEU A 3 3.97 -14.09 -9.93
C LEU A 3 4.69 -13.24 -11.00
N HIS A 4 4.82 -13.74 -12.23
CA HIS A 4 5.42 -12.95 -13.32
C HIS A 4 4.50 -11.85 -13.84
N ARG A 5 3.17 -11.95 -13.64
CA ARG A 5 2.24 -10.85 -13.98
C ARG A 5 2.43 -9.65 -13.08
N TRP A 6 2.98 -9.87 -11.91
CA TRP A 6 3.30 -8.82 -10.96
C TRP A 6 4.71 -8.24 -11.23
N HIS A 7 5.32 -8.50 -12.42
CA HIS A 7 6.75 -8.29 -12.62
C HIS A 7 7.31 -7.46 -13.79
N ALA A 8 8.23 -6.55 -13.42
CA ALA A 8 9.46 -6.17 -14.16
C ALA A 8 10.79 -6.20 -13.32
N THR A 9 10.78 -6.10 -11.97
CA THR A 9 11.99 -5.95 -11.08
C THR A 9 12.28 -6.95 -9.93
N TRP A 10 11.52 -8.01 -9.66
CA TRP A 10 11.75 -9.03 -8.63
C TRP A 10 12.67 -10.03 -9.29
N SER A 11 13.91 -10.04 -8.85
CA SER A 11 14.81 -11.13 -9.17
C SER A 11 14.51 -12.30 -8.22
N ILE A 12 13.63 -13.19 -8.70
CA ILE A 12 13.34 -14.48 -8.04
C ILE A 12 14.62 -15.29 -7.82
N ASP A 13 15.65 -15.04 -8.63
CA ASP A 13 16.96 -15.71 -8.60
C ASP A 13 17.73 -15.50 -7.28
N HIS A 14 17.37 -14.49 -6.48
CA HIS A 14 18.00 -14.25 -5.18
C HIS A 14 17.45 -15.14 -4.06
N TRP A 15 16.36 -15.87 -4.29
CA TRP A 15 15.77 -16.75 -3.29
C TRP A 15 15.99 -18.22 -3.67
N ASN A 16 16.36 -19.03 -2.68
CA ASN A 16 16.38 -20.48 -2.87
C ASN A 16 14.93 -20.99 -2.94
N THR A 17 14.39 -21.05 -4.16
CA THR A 17 13.05 -21.58 -4.47
C THR A 17 12.90 -23.06 -4.11
N GLU A 18 14.00 -23.76 -3.78
CA GLU A 18 13.97 -25.14 -3.26
C GLU A 18 13.45 -25.20 -1.81
N LEU A 19 13.48 -24.09 -1.07
CA LEU A 19 12.94 -24.00 0.30
C LEU A 19 11.54 -23.37 0.29
N ALA A 20 10.54 -24.22 0.08
CA ALA A 20 9.16 -23.81 -0.11
C ALA A 20 8.52 -23.14 1.14
N VAL A 21 8.88 -23.57 2.36
CA VAL A 21 8.37 -22.95 3.60
C VAL A 21 8.87 -21.51 3.77
N PRO A 22 10.19 -21.23 3.77
CA PRO A 22 10.71 -19.86 3.78
C PRO A 22 10.14 -18.99 2.64
N PHE A 23 9.99 -19.55 1.44
CA PHE A 23 9.40 -18.83 0.32
C PHE A 23 7.95 -18.40 0.59
N SER A 24 7.14 -19.26 1.22
CA SER A 24 5.74 -18.91 1.57
C SER A 24 5.66 -17.70 2.52
N TYR A 25 6.56 -17.61 3.51
CA TYR A 25 6.60 -16.47 4.43
C TYR A 25 7.13 -15.21 3.75
N TRP A 26 8.13 -15.34 2.87
CA TRP A 26 8.63 -14.22 2.08
C TRP A 26 7.54 -13.63 1.18
N LEU A 27 6.73 -14.48 0.53
CA LEU A 27 5.56 -14.02 -0.22
C LEU A 27 4.61 -13.25 0.69
N MET A 28 4.22 -13.79 1.84
CA MET A 28 3.31 -13.12 2.76
C MET A 28 3.80 -11.73 3.22
N HIS A 29 5.11 -11.55 3.33
CA HIS A 29 5.72 -10.26 3.65
C HIS A 29 5.58 -9.26 2.50
N ASN A 30 5.78 -9.72 1.26
CA ASN A 30 5.84 -8.87 0.07
C ASN A 30 4.51 -8.69 -0.68
N LEU A 31 3.48 -9.43 -0.29
CA LEU A 31 2.14 -9.24 -0.81
C LEU A 31 1.45 -8.09 -0.06
N PRO A 32 0.70 -7.20 -0.75
CA PRO A 32 -0.07 -6.15 -0.10
C PRO A 32 -1.37 -6.71 0.47
N ILE A 33 -1.25 -7.69 1.37
CA ILE A 33 -2.35 -8.32 2.10
C ILE A 33 -2.58 -7.60 3.43
N SER A 34 -3.81 -7.67 3.95
CA SER A 34 -4.18 -7.05 5.23
C SER A 34 -3.57 -7.81 6.41
N GLY A 35 -3.50 -7.17 7.58
CA GLY A 35 -3.04 -7.86 8.81
C GLY A 35 -3.86 -9.12 9.12
N TRP A 36 -5.17 -9.06 8.90
CA TRP A 36 -6.05 -10.23 9.04
C TRP A 36 -5.70 -11.36 8.06
N GLN A 37 -5.47 -11.03 6.77
CA GLN A 37 -5.04 -12.00 5.78
C GLN A 37 -3.67 -12.59 6.14
N LYS A 38 -2.72 -11.79 6.65
CA LYS A 38 -1.44 -12.27 7.17
C LYS A 38 -1.67 -13.28 8.30
N MET A 39 -2.51 -12.96 9.29
CA MET A 39 -2.84 -13.87 10.40
C MET A 39 -3.48 -15.19 9.91
N MET A 40 -4.44 -15.10 9.00
CA MET A 40 -5.08 -16.28 8.40
C MET A 40 -4.04 -17.17 7.69
N LEU A 41 -3.17 -16.58 6.86
CA LEU A 41 -2.11 -17.32 6.17
C LEU A 41 -1.10 -17.97 7.13
N LEU A 42 -0.78 -17.29 8.25
CA LEU A 42 0.10 -17.82 9.28
C LEU A 42 -0.51 -19.01 10.04
N SER A 43 -1.84 -19.13 10.09
CA SER A 43 -2.52 -20.24 10.77
C SER A 43 -2.54 -21.56 9.98
N TYR A 44 -2.16 -21.57 8.70
CA TYR A 44 -2.08 -22.80 7.92
C TYR A 44 -0.73 -23.50 8.17
N ASP A 45 -0.74 -24.61 8.88
CA ASP A 45 0.45 -25.47 9.05
C ASP A 45 0.82 -26.21 7.75
N ASN A 46 -0.18 -26.52 6.93
CA ASN A 46 0.02 -27.17 5.65
C ASN A 46 0.53 -26.17 4.60
N LEU A 47 1.72 -26.44 4.08
CA LEU A 47 2.37 -25.61 3.07
C LEU A 47 1.56 -25.47 1.78
N VAL A 48 0.96 -26.55 1.29
CA VAL A 48 0.16 -26.55 0.06
C VAL A 48 -1.08 -25.69 0.24
N GLU A 49 -1.78 -25.82 1.36
CA GLU A 49 -2.94 -24.97 1.67
C GLU A 49 -2.56 -23.50 1.73
N ARG A 50 -1.45 -23.17 2.41
CA ARG A 50 -0.93 -21.81 2.47
C ARG A 50 -0.64 -21.25 1.08
N PHE A 51 0.00 -22.01 0.20
CA PHE A 51 0.25 -21.59 -1.19
C PHE A 51 -1.04 -21.43 -1.99
N LEU A 52 -2.01 -22.32 -1.84
CA LEU A 52 -3.31 -22.20 -2.52
C LEU A 52 -4.05 -20.93 -2.09
N GLN A 53 -4.01 -20.57 -0.81
CA GLN A 53 -4.58 -19.33 -0.31
C GLN A 53 -3.82 -18.10 -0.83
N ILE A 54 -2.48 -18.14 -0.85
CA ILE A 54 -1.66 -17.09 -1.46
C ILE A 54 -2.04 -16.90 -2.94
N LEU A 55 -2.16 -17.98 -3.71
CA LEU A 55 -2.56 -17.93 -5.12
C LEU A 55 -3.98 -17.39 -5.31
N SER A 56 -4.91 -17.76 -4.42
CA SER A 56 -6.28 -17.24 -4.41
C SER A 56 -6.30 -15.72 -4.24
N ILE A 57 -5.51 -15.21 -3.29
CA ILE A 57 -5.34 -13.77 -3.06
C ILE A 57 -4.73 -13.10 -4.29
N LEU A 58 -3.65 -13.65 -4.83
CA LEU A 58 -2.98 -13.13 -6.02
C LEU A 58 -3.93 -13.01 -7.22
N ARG A 59 -4.82 -13.98 -7.41
CA ARG A 59 -5.78 -14.02 -8.51
C ARG A 59 -6.98 -13.08 -8.32
N SER A 60 -7.40 -12.85 -7.07
CA SER A 60 -8.52 -11.97 -6.74
C SER A 60 -8.10 -10.50 -6.59
N SER A 61 -6.80 -10.23 -6.48
CA SER A 61 -6.24 -8.91 -6.22
C SER A 61 -5.57 -8.34 -7.45
N SER A 62 -6.29 -7.52 -8.23
CA SER A 62 -5.71 -6.85 -9.40
C SER A 62 -5.36 -5.39 -9.14
N MET A 63 -5.94 -4.78 -8.11
CA MET A 63 -5.87 -3.34 -7.87
C MET A 63 -5.66 -3.01 -6.40
N VAL A 64 -5.12 -1.82 -6.16
CA VAL A 64 -4.96 -1.22 -4.84
C VAL A 64 -5.76 0.08 -4.81
N VAL A 65 -6.60 0.20 -3.80
CA VAL A 65 -7.52 1.33 -3.61
C VAL A 65 -7.24 2.06 -2.30
N CYS A 66 -7.74 3.30 -2.20
CA CYS A 66 -7.71 4.06 -0.97
C CYS A 66 -8.58 3.37 0.08
N ARG A 67 -8.05 3.13 1.28
CA ARG A 67 -8.79 2.50 2.37
C ARG A 67 -10.02 3.31 2.81
N SER A 68 -9.94 4.64 2.75
CA SER A 68 -10.98 5.53 3.27
C SER A 68 -12.17 5.71 2.32
N CYS A 69 -11.96 5.62 1.01
CA CYS A 69 -13.00 5.94 0.02
C CYS A 69 -13.07 4.99 -1.17
N ASN A 70 -12.25 3.93 -1.20
CA ASN A 70 -12.17 2.96 -2.29
C ASN A 70 -11.78 3.52 -3.67
N ASN A 71 -11.39 4.79 -3.79
CA ASN A 71 -10.87 5.33 -5.04
C ASN A 71 -9.61 4.55 -5.49
N LEU A 72 -9.52 4.22 -6.78
CA LEU A 72 -8.37 3.53 -7.36
C LEU A 72 -7.08 4.34 -7.13
N VAL A 73 -6.04 3.68 -6.62
CA VAL A 73 -4.73 4.29 -6.37
C VAL A 73 -3.71 3.76 -7.36
N THR A 74 -3.61 2.44 -7.52
CA THR A 74 -2.64 1.82 -8.44
C THR A 74 -3.05 0.39 -8.78
N ALA A 75 -2.45 -0.19 -9.81
CA ALA A 75 -2.61 -1.61 -10.13
C ALA A 75 -1.56 -2.44 -9.39
N MET A 76 -1.89 -3.71 -9.12
CA MET A 76 -0.93 -4.64 -8.52
C MET A 76 0.33 -4.85 -9.36
N SER A 77 0.20 -4.74 -10.69
CA SER A 77 1.32 -4.84 -11.64
C SER A 77 2.31 -3.68 -11.56
N GLU A 78 1.96 -2.59 -10.89
CA GLU A 78 2.83 -1.42 -10.73
C GLU A 78 3.76 -1.55 -9.52
N VAL A 79 3.64 -2.59 -8.70
CA VAL A 79 4.55 -2.80 -7.56
C VAL A 79 5.95 -3.07 -8.07
N ILE A 80 6.92 -2.32 -7.55
CA ILE A 80 8.35 -2.45 -7.87
C ILE A 80 9.15 -2.74 -6.62
N CYS A 81 10.25 -3.47 -6.75
CA CYS A 81 11.21 -3.71 -5.67
C CYS A 81 12.38 -2.74 -5.79
N LEU A 82 12.46 -1.79 -4.86
CA LEU A 82 13.62 -0.90 -4.72
C LEU A 82 14.50 -1.27 -3.51
N ALA A 83 13.94 -2.00 -2.55
CA ALA A 83 14.67 -2.57 -1.43
C ALA A 83 15.02 -4.03 -1.69
N ARG A 84 16.03 -4.54 -0.99
CA ARG A 84 16.49 -5.93 -1.12
C ARG A 84 15.44 -6.92 -0.62
N GLU A 85 14.66 -6.50 0.37
CA GLU A 85 13.64 -7.27 1.06
C GLU A 85 12.36 -7.43 0.20
N GLY A 86 12.17 -6.50 -0.74
CA GLY A 86 11.20 -6.53 -1.81
C GLY A 86 10.45 -5.20 -2.01
N GLY A 87 9.18 -5.28 -2.38
CA GLY A 87 8.37 -4.10 -2.76
C GLY A 87 7.69 -3.41 -1.58
N ILE A 88 7.86 -3.98 -0.39
CA ILE A 88 7.34 -3.45 0.88
C ILE A 88 8.52 -3.28 1.84
N GLY A 89 8.66 -2.10 2.42
CA GLY A 89 9.69 -1.78 3.40
C GLY A 89 9.10 -1.08 4.62
N THR A 90 9.79 -1.17 5.77
CA THR A 90 9.42 -0.44 6.98
C THR A 90 10.44 0.66 7.24
N TYR A 91 9.95 1.89 7.39
CA TYR A 91 10.79 3.08 7.53
C TYR A 91 10.36 3.92 8.73
N VAL A 92 11.27 4.69 9.29
CA VAL A 92 11.00 5.57 10.43
C VAL A 92 11.25 7.02 10.00
N ASN A 93 10.29 7.91 10.27
CA ASN A 93 10.45 9.33 10.00
C ASN A 93 11.25 10.03 11.13
N PRO A 94 11.70 11.28 10.96
CA PRO A 94 12.46 12.00 11.99
C PRO A 94 11.73 12.18 13.33
N ALA A 95 10.39 12.16 13.32
CA ALA A 95 9.57 12.22 14.52
C ALA A 95 9.45 10.85 15.24
N GLY A 96 10.09 9.80 14.73
CA GLY A 96 10.06 8.45 15.32
C GLY A 96 8.85 7.61 14.93
N ALA A 97 7.99 8.09 14.02
CA ALA A 97 6.84 7.32 13.54
C ALA A 97 7.27 6.28 12.49
N MET A 98 6.78 5.05 12.66
CA MET A 98 7.07 3.91 11.78
C MET A 98 6.02 3.80 10.68
N HIS A 99 6.47 3.57 9.44
CA HIS A 99 5.61 3.44 8.26
C HIS A 99 5.99 2.19 7.46
N GLU A 100 5.02 1.30 7.24
CA GLU A 100 5.11 0.24 6.22
C GLU A 100 4.73 0.85 4.87
N VAL A 101 5.66 0.82 3.90
CA VAL A 101 5.60 1.54 2.64
C VAL A 101 5.72 0.57 1.48
N ILE A 102 4.80 0.68 0.53
CA ILE A 102 4.79 -0.10 -0.72
C ILE A 102 5.34 0.79 -1.84
N THR A 103 6.35 0.32 -2.57
CA THR A 103 6.91 1.05 -3.71
C THR A 103 6.23 0.67 -5.01
N VAL A 104 5.74 1.66 -5.75
CA VAL A 104 5.03 1.48 -7.03
C VAL A 104 5.56 2.41 -8.13
N ALA A 105 5.58 1.92 -9.36
CA ALA A 105 6.01 2.65 -10.55
C ALA A 105 5.00 3.70 -11.01
N SER A 106 3.71 3.56 -10.67
CA SER A 106 2.66 4.51 -11.03
C SER A 106 1.58 4.56 -9.95
N ALA A 107 1.04 5.75 -9.68
CA ALA A 107 -0.06 5.95 -8.75
C ALA A 107 -0.96 7.14 -9.14
N SER A 108 -2.27 6.96 -9.05
CA SER A 108 -3.32 7.98 -9.18
C SER A 108 -3.52 8.69 -7.84
N VAL A 109 -2.64 9.66 -7.55
CA VAL A 109 -2.64 10.48 -6.33
C VAL A 109 -2.30 11.93 -6.65
N LYS A 110 -2.70 12.85 -5.77
CA LYS A 110 -2.39 14.27 -5.86
C LYS A 110 -1.15 14.59 -5.06
N THR A 111 -0.12 15.12 -5.70
CA THR A 111 1.10 15.61 -5.03
C THR A 111 0.90 17.05 -4.55
N VAL A 112 1.34 17.35 -3.32
CA VAL A 112 1.20 18.68 -2.69
C VAL A 112 2.51 19.04 -1.99
N GLY A 113 2.96 20.28 -2.18
CA GLY A 113 4.20 20.82 -1.61
C GLY A 113 5.39 20.73 -2.56
N ASN A 114 6.53 21.22 -2.08
CA ASN A 114 7.80 21.15 -2.81
C ASN A 114 8.54 19.83 -2.51
N PRO A 115 9.32 19.30 -3.46
CA PRO A 115 10.20 18.16 -3.18
C PRO A 115 11.25 18.51 -2.12
N SER A 116 11.51 17.57 -1.20
CA SER A 116 12.61 17.66 -0.22
C SER A 116 13.48 16.41 -0.27
N THR A 117 14.78 16.60 -0.12
CA THR A 117 15.75 15.50 0.07
C THR A 117 15.99 15.16 1.54
N ASP A 118 15.44 15.93 2.46
CA ASP A 118 15.72 15.81 3.88
C ASP A 118 15.16 14.49 4.42
N PHE A 119 16.02 13.72 5.08
CA PHE A 119 15.66 12.42 5.66
C PHE A 119 14.99 11.44 4.67
N SER A 120 15.32 11.56 3.38
CA SER A 120 14.80 10.65 2.36
C SER A 120 15.22 9.21 2.66
N TRP A 121 14.25 8.28 2.63
CA TRP A 121 14.50 6.85 2.80
C TRP A 121 15.18 6.21 1.59
N PHE A 122 15.11 6.87 0.43
CA PHE A 122 15.70 6.43 -0.82
C PHE A 122 16.80 7.43 -1.19
N PRO A 123 18.08 7.04 -1.03
CA PRO A 123 19.20 7.90 -1.40
C PRO A 123 19.07 8.40 -2.84
N ASP A 124 19.45 9.65 -3.08
CA ASP A 124 19.35 10.32 -4.38
C ASP A 124 17.92 10.55 -4.91
N TYR A 125 16.90 10.47 -4.03
CA TYR A 125 15.54 10.88 -4.33
C TYR A 125 15.06 11.98 -3.41
N ALA A 126 14.38 12.98 -3.99
CA ALA A 126 13.56 13.93 -3.25
C ALA A 126 12.12 13.41 -3.14
N TRP A 127 11.51 13.53 -1.97
CA TRP A 127 10.13 13.13 -1.71
C TRP A 127 9.17 14.32 -1.70
N THR A 128 7.92 14.08 -2.06
CA THR A 128 6.84 15.06 -1.96
C THR A 128 5.56 14.36 -1.48
N CYS A 129 4.83 14.99 -0.56
CA CYS A 129 3.61 14.41 0.01
C CYS A 129 2.53 14.17 -1.06
N CYS A 130 1.85 13.03 -0.96
CA CYS A 130 0.80 12.60 -1.87
C CYS A 130 -0.48 12.25 -1.11
N TYR A 131 -1.62 12.65 -1.69
CA TYR A 131 -2.95 12.52 -1.11
C TYR A 131 -3.91 11.84 -2.08
N CYS A 132 -4.97 11.24 -1.56
CA CYS A 132 -6.01 10.64 -2.39
C CYS A 132 -6.67 11.71 -3.26
N ASN A 133 -6.87 11.40 -4.55
CA ASN A 133 -7.54 12.31 -5.50
C ASN A 133 -9.01 12.60 -5.13
N HIS A 134 -9.65 11.71 -4.35
CA HIS A 134 -11.05 11.83 -3.99
C HIS A 134 -11.26 12.34 -2.56
N CYS A 135 -10.77 11.63 -1.54
CA CYS A 135 -11.02 11.97 -0.14
C CYS A 135 -9.92 12.79 0.52
N HIS A 136 -8.84 13.11 -0.20
CA HIS A 136 -7.68 13.84 0.31
C HIS A 136 -6.99 13.23 1.55
N ASN A 137 -7.26 11.96 1.87
CA ASN A 137 -6.49 11.25 2.89
C ASN A 137 -5.02 11.13 2.46
N PHE A 138 -4.10 11.24 3.41
CA PHE A 138 -2.67 11.14 3.13
C PHE A 138 -2.30 9.72 2.70
N MET A 139 -1.65 9.57 1.54
CA MET A 139 -1.38 8.27 0.91
C MET A 139 0.09 7.87 1.03
N GLY A 140 1.00 8.83 1.16
CA GLY A 140 2.44 8.59 1.18
C GLY A 140 3.19 9.65 0.38
N TRP A 141 4.20 9.25 -0.38
CA TRP A 141 5.15 10.16 -1.01
C TRP A 141 5.43 9.80 -2.46
N LYS A 142 5.59 10.83 -3.31
CA LYS A 142 6.20 10.70 -4.64
C LYS A 142 7.71 10.92 -4.48
N PHE A 143 8.51 10.02 -5.00
CA PHE A 143 9.96 10.12 -5.04
C PHE A 143 10.40 10.49 -6.46
N THR A 144 11.22 11.52 -6.58
CA THR A 144 11.78 12.02 -7.85
C THR A 144 13.29 12.02 -7.74
N SER A 145 13.97 11.41 -8.70
CA SER A 145 15.43 11.32 -8.71
C SER A 145 16.06 12.71 -8.76
N THR A 146 17.15 12.88 -8.02
CA THR A 146 18.02 14.07 -8.12
C THR A 146 19.10 13.91 -9.19
N LYS A 147 19.25 12.71 -9.76
CA LYS A 147 20.26 12.36 -10.78
C LYS A 147 19.62 11.83 -12.08
N PRO A 148 20.15 12.20 -13.26
CA PRO A 148 19.54 11.85 -14.55
C PRO A 148 19.72 10.38 -14.97
N ASP A 149 20.65 9.65 -14.36
CA ASP A 149 21.02 8.26 -14.69
C ASP A 149 20.29 7.21 -13.83
N MET A 150 19.55 7.65 -12.81
CA MET A 150 18.80 6.74 -11.93
C MET A 150 17.60 6.11 -12.63
N VAL A 151 17.32 4.85 -12.30
CA VAL A 151 16.12 4.14 -12.74
C VAL A 151 15.47 3.48 -11.52
N PRO A 152 14.18 3.77 -11.22
CA PRO A 152 13.29 4.67 -11.95
C PRO A 152 13.59 6.16 -11.67
N GLN A 153 13.28 7.04 -12.62
CA GLN A 153 13.36 8.50 -12.40
C GLN A 153 12.30 9.01 -11.41
N ILE A 154 11.14 8.37 -11.42
CA ILE A 154 10.01 8.69 -10.53
C ILE A 154 9.38 7.39 -10.06
N PHE A 155 9.02 7.34 -8.78
CA PHE A 155 8.17 6.30 -8.22
C PHE A 155 7.37 6.84 -7.03
N TRP A 156 6.53 6.01 -6.42
CA TRP A 156 5.77 6.36 -5.24
C TRP A 156 5.99 5.37 -4.11
N GLY A 157 6.16 5.87 -2.90
CA GLY A 157 6.09 5.09 -1.67
C GLY A 157 4.75 5.34 -0.98
N LEU A 158 3.85 4.36 -1.02
CA LEU A 158 2.50 4.48 -0.48
C LEU A 158 2.39 3.76 0.87
N ARG A 159 1.77 4.40 1.86
CA ARG A 159 1.61 3.83 3.20
C ARG A 159 0.61 2.68 3.16
N ARG A 160 0.98 1.52 3.70
CA ARG A 160 0.12 0.32 3.77
C ARG A 160 -1.20 0.61 4.48
N GLU A 161 -1.18 1.44 5.51
CA GLU A 161 -2.36 1.83 6.30
C GLU A 161 -3.40 2.61 5.50
N SER A 162 -2.98 3.34 4.48
CA SER A 162 -3.86 4.11 3.60
C SER A 162 -4.46 3.27 2.47
N LEU A 163 -4.05 2.01 2.35
CA LEU A 163 -4.36 1.16 1.20
C LEU A 163 -5.20 -0.06 1.58
N ARG A 164 -6.03 -0.52 0.64
CA ARG A 164 -6.68 -1.82 0.66
C ARG A 164 -6.54 -2.46 -0.72
N THR A 165 -6.43 -3.77 -0.75
CA THR A 165 -6.53 -4.54 -1.98
C THR A 165 -7.99 -4.56 -2.44
N GLY A 166 -8.21 -4.33 -3.72
CA GLY A 166 -9.52 -4.40 -4.36
C GLY A 166 -9.51 -5.40 -5.50
N CYS A 167 -10.70 -5.92 -5.84
CA CYS A 167 -10.91 -6.68 -7.06
C CYS A 167 -11.65 -5.83 -8.10
N HIS A 168 -11.56 -6.18 -9.39
CA HIS A 168 -12.25 -5.46 -10.48
C HIS A 168 -13.78 -5.37 -10.27
N PHE A 169 -14.37 -6.32 -9.52
CA PHE A 169 -15.79 -6.30 -9.18
C PHE A 169 -16.16 -5.17 -8.20
N ASP A 170 -15.26 -4.79 -7.30
CA ASP A 170 -15.52 -3.79 -6.24
C ASP A 170 -15.65 -2.35 -6.77
N LEU A 171 -15.06 -2.05 -7.93
CA LEU A 171 -15.12 -0.72 -8.54
C LEU A 171 -16.40 -0.50 -9.36
N ASN A 172 -16.97 -1.55 -9.95
CA ASN A 172 -18.20 -1.46 -10.74
C ASN A 172 -19.46 -1.28 -9.87
N LEU A 173 -19.43 -1.72 -8.62
CA LEU A 173 -20.54 -1.53 -7.67
C LEU A 173 -20.69 -0.07 -7.24
N GLN A 174 -19.62 0.73 -7.27
CA GLN A 174 -19.68 2.17 -6.95
C GLN A 174 -20.40 3.02 -8.03
N HIS A 175 -20.64 2.45 -9.23
CA HIS A 175 -21.43 3.10 -10.27
C HIS A 175 -22.91 2.69 -10.25
N LEU A 176 -23.30 1.72 -9.41
CA LEU A 176 -24.68 1.23 -9.31
C LEU A 176 -25.40 1.72 -8.05
N ASP A 177 -24.67 2.24 -7.06
CA ASP A 177 -25.25 2.74 -5.80
C ASP A 177 -25.81 4.18 -5.88
N SER A 178 -25.87 4.80 -7.06
CA SER A 178 -26.52 6.11 -7.23
C SER A 178 -28.04 6.06 -7.43
N ASP A 179 -28.64 4.86 -7.57
CA ASP A 179 -30.09 4.68 -7.69
C ASP A 179 -30.55 3.37 -7.05
N SER A 180 -30.77 3.37 -5.73
CA SER A 180 -31.92 2.66 -5.14
C SER A 180 -32.06 2.96 -3.65
N SER A 181 -33.23 3.52 -3.32
CA SER A 181 -33.80 3.46 -1.99
C SER A 181 -34.21 2.03 -1.69
N PHE A 182 -33.67 1.40 -0.64
CA PHE A 182 -34.39 0.40 0.12
C PHE A 182 -33.80 0.26 1.53
N SER A 183 -34.70 0.43 2.50
CA SER A 183 -34.51 0.17 3.92
C SER A 183 -34.24 -1.30 4.20
N ASP A 184 -33.34 -1.59 5.14
CA ASP A 184 -33.68 -2.43 6.28
C ASP A 184 -32.65 -2.27 7.41
N GLY A 185 -33.19 -2.04 8.61
CA GLY A 185 -32.43 -1.80 9.82
C GLY A 185 -31.92 -3.08 10.46
N VAL A 186 -30.73 -2.96 11.07
CA VAL A 186 -30.38 -3.74 12.26
C VAL A 186 -29.85 -2.74 13.29
N GLN A 187 -30.59 -2.59 14.38
CA GLN A 187 -30.14 -1.83 15.54
C GLN A 187 -29.03 -2.60 16.26
N ILE A 188 -27.91 -1.93 16.51
CA ILE A 188 -26.96 -2.33 17.54
C ILE A 188 -26.86 -1.16 18.52
N SER A 189 -27.30 -1.42 19.75
CA SER A 189 -27.39 -0.48 20.86
C SER A 189 -26.02 0.00 21.34
N GLN A 190 -26.03 1.26 21.74
CA GLN A 190 -24.96 2.06 22.37
C GLN A 190 -24.22 1.35 23.50
N ILE A 191 -22.89 1.52 23.51
CA ILE A 191 -22.10 1.75 24.72
C ILE A 191 -21.13 2.90 24.41
N ASP A 192 -21.43 4.07 24.95
CA ASP A 192 -20.59 5.28 24.90
C ASP A 192 -19.41 5.19 25.88
N GLY A 193 -18.31 5.83 25.50
CA GLY A 193 -17.13 6.04 26.34
C GLY A 193 -16.07 6.85 25.60
N GLU A 194 -16.15 8.17 25.74
CA GLU A 194 -15.25 9.22 25.25
C GLU A 194 -13.75 8.93 25.50
N ILE A 195 -12.90 9.41 24.58
CA ILE A 195 -11.61 10.12 24.79
C ILE A 195 -11.17 10.61 23.40
N SER A 196 -11.46 11.87 23.08
CA SER A 196 -10.55 13.03 23.11
C SER A 196 -9.70 13.22 21.84
N SER A 197 -10.21 14.12 21.01
CA SER A 197 -9.49 15.10 20.18
C SER A 197 -8.05 15.41 20.60
N ALA A 198 -7.09 15.13 19.70
CA ALA A 198 -5.77 15.77 19.63
C ALA A 198 -5.01 15.35 18.35
N ILE A 199 -5.44 15.80 17.15
CA ILE A 199 -4.60 15.76 15.94
C ILE A 199 -4.86 17.02 15.10
N PHE A 200 -4.68 18.20 15.70
CA PHE A 200 -4.51 19.48 15.00
C PHE A 200 -3.80 20.44 15.95
N LEU A 201 -2.49 20.59 15.80
CA LEU A 201 -1.69 21.81 16.02
C LEU A 201 -0.51 21.67 15.05
N GLU A 202 -0.50 22.45 13.96
CA GLU A 202 0.34 23.66 13.79
C GLU A 202 1.82 23.26 13.74
N GLU A 203 2.50 23.39 12.60
CA GLU A 203 3.17 24.63 12.23
C GLU A 203 3.12 24.90 10.71
N SER A 204 2.35 25.93 10.35
CA SER A 204 2.69 26.84 9.26
C SER A 204 2.76 28.23 9.89
N ASP A 205 3.97 28.77 9.99
CA ASP A 205 4.34 30.19 9.92
C ASP A 205 5.57 30.44 10.80
N ASP A 206 6.71 30.62 10.16
CA ASP A 206 7.67 31.64 10.55
C ASP A 206 8.38 32.15 9.30
N GLN A 207 7.80 33.21 8.74
CA GLN A 207 8.51 34.23 7.98
C GLN A 207 9.38 35.00 8.98
N PHE A 208 10.71 34.96 8.82
CA PHE A 208 11.61 36.13 8.81
C PHE A 208 12.97 35.73 8.24
#